data_AF-A0A0F3KZC8-F1
#
_entry.id   AF-A0A0F3KZC8-F1
#
_cell.length_a   1.000
_cell.length_b   1.000
_cell.length_c   1.000
_cell.angle_alpha   90.00
_cell.angle_beta   90.00
_cell.angle_gamma   90.00
#
_symmetry.space_group_name_H-M   'P 1'
#
loop_
_entity.id
_entity.type
_entity.pdbx_description
1 polymer ?
#
loop_
_entity_poly.entity_id
_entity_poly.type
_entity_poly.pdbx_seq_one_letter_code
_entity_poly.pdbx_strand_id
1 'polypeptide(L)'
;MLAKTFAGILLGCPLSMAVIGLVVYLWPGSSEAVLMPWLVAFFPLWTVVIAATFMFRTGVRAWGWLAVANVGAFAALFLAKHTLPGL
;
A
#
# COMPACT_ATOMS: atom_id res chain seq x y z
N MET A 1 13.53 -14.61 10.68
CA MET A 1 13.86 -13.29 10.08
C MET A 1 13.46 -13.25 8.60
N LEU A 2 14.00 -14.14 7.76
CA LEU A 2 13.69 -14.25 6.32
C LEU A 2 12.19 -14.19 5.96
N ALA A 3 11.33 -14.96 6.65
CA ALA A 3 9.88 -14.97 6.36
C ALA A 3 9.22 -13.59 6.54
N LYS A 4 9.70 -12.75 7.47
CA LYS A 4 9.19 -11.38 7.70
C LYS A 4 9.69 -10.43 6.62
N THR A 5 10.97 -10.53 6.27
CA THR A 5 11.58 -9.75 5.19
C THR A 5 10.90 -10.04 3.85
N PHE A 6 10.67 -11.32 3.53
CA PHE A 6 9.90 -11.71 2.34
C PHE A 6 8.46 -11.21 2.40
N ALA A 7 7.80 -11.23 3.57
CA ALA A 7 6.46 -10.64 3.73
C ALA A 7 6.45 -9.15 3.36
N GLY A 8 7.37 -8.37 3.94
CA GLY A 8 7.45 -6.93 3.72
C GLY A 8 7.80 -6.58 2.28
N ILE A 9 8.68 -7.35 1.64
CA ILE A 9 9.04 -7.12 0.24
C ILE A 9 7.87 -7.49 -0.70
N LEU A 10 7.33 -8.71 -0.58
CA LEU A 10 6.33 -9.24 -1.51
C LEU A 10 4.95 -8.58 -1.33
N LEU A 11 4.52 -8.39 -0.08
CA LEU A 11 3.20 -7.84 0.23
C LEU A 11 3.25 -6.33 0.49
N GLY A 12 4.40 -5.77 0.90
CA GLY A 12 4.52 -4.33 1.12
C GLY A 12 4.57 -3.52 -0.18
N CYS A 13 5.11 -4.09 -1.25
CA CYS A 13 5.15 -3.45 -2.57
C CYS A 13 3.73 -3.21 -3.14
N PRO A 14 2.85 -4.23 -3.27
CA PRO A 14 1.48 -4.03 -3.75
C PRO A 14 0.64 -3.17 -2.80
N LEU A 15 0.87 -3.27 -1.49
CA LEU A 15 0.20 -2.41 -0.51
C LEU A 15 0.53 -0.93 -0.73
N SER A 16 1.81 -0.61 -0.88
CA SER A 16 2.27 0.77 -1.05
C SER A 16 1.79 1.35 -2.38
N MET A 17 1.80 0.53 -3.44
CA MET A 17 1.20 0.89 -4.74
C MET A 17 -0.30 1.17 -4.62
N ALA A 18 -1.05 0.32 -3.91
CA ALA A 18 -2.48 0.51 -3.73
C ALA A 18 -2.79 1.78 -2.92
N VAL A 19 -2.05 2.05 -1.85
CA VAL A 19 -2.22 3.26 -1.04
C VAL A 19 -1.93 4.52 -1.87
N ILE A 20 -0.83 4.55 -2.62
CA ILE A 20 -0.50 5.71 -3.46
C ILE A 20 -1.49 5.89 -4.59
N GLY A 21 -1.87 4.80 -5.28
CA GLY A 21 -2.89 4.84 -6.32
C GLY A 21 -4.22 5.36 -5.80
N LEU A 22 -4.61 4.98 -4.58
CA LEU A 22 -5.82 5.46 -3.94
C LEU A 22 -5.73 6.96 -3.62
N VAL A 23 -4.60 7.44 -3.08
CA VAL A 23 -4.39 8.87 -2.78
C VAL A 23 -4.37 9.71 -4.05
N VAL A 24 -3.70 9.25 -5.11
CA VAL A 24 -3.69 9.95 -6.41
C VAL A 24 -5.09 9.97 -7.02
N TYR A 25 -5.85 8.88 -6.90
CA TYR A 25 -7.21 8.79 -7.45
C TYR A 25 -8.22 9.66 -6.69
N LEU A 26 -8.08 9.78 -5.37
CA LEU A 26 -8.94 10.64 -4.55
C LEU A 26 -8.55 12.12 -4.60
N TRP A 27 -7.42 12.48 -5.22
CA TRP A 27 -6.96 13.86 -5.24
C TRP A 27 -7.82 14.70 -6.19
N PRO A 28 -8.55 15.72 -5.70
CA PRO A 28 -9.34 16.60 -6.56
C PRO A 28 -8.40 17.55 -7.32
N GLY A 29 -8.09 17.23 -8.59
CA GLY A 29 -7.20 18.03 -9.44
C GLY A 29 -6.53 17.23 -10.56
N SER A 30 -5.52 17.79 -11.20
CA SER A 30 -4.73 17.08 -12.23
C SER A 30 -3.88 16.00 -11.56
N SER A 31 -4.31 14.74 -11.70
CA SER A 31 -3.67 13.56 -11.13
C SER A 31 -2.21 13.41 -11.57
N GLU A 32 -1.84 13.90 -12.76
CA GLU A 32 -0.47 13.89 -13.29
C GLU A 32 0.50 14.75 -12.46
N ALA A 33 0.05 15.90 -11.93
CA ALA A 33 0.90 16.79 -11.15
C ALA A 33 1.26 16.22 -9.77
N VAL A 34 0.37 15.41 -9.19
CA VAL A 34 0.57 14.77 -7.88
C VAL A 34 1.19 13.37 -7.98
N LEU A 35 1.18 12.75 -9.16
CA LEU A 35 1.74 11.41 -9.36
C LEU A 35 3.25 11.36 -9.10
N MET A 36 4.00 12.35 -9.58
CA MET A 36 5.46 12.43 -9.37
C MET A 36 5.87 12.51 -7.89
N PRO A 37 5.36 13.47 -7.07
CA PRO A 37 5.72 13.53 -5.66
C PRO A 37 5.24 12.30 -4.88
N TRP A 38 4.08 11.72 -5.21
CA TRP A 38 3.62 10.49 -4.56
C TRP A 38 4.44 9.25 -4.94
N LEU A 39 5.00 9.18 -6.14
CA LEU A 39 5.96 8.13 -6.51
C LEU A 39 7.24 8.22 -5.68
N VAL A 40 7.70 9.42 -5.33
CA VAL A 40 8.85 9.57 -4.40
C VAL A 40 8.47 9.08 -3.01
N ALA A 41 7.23 9.32 -2.56
CA ALA A 41 6.71 8.85 -1.28
C ALA A 41 6.48 7.33 -1.21
N PHE A 42 6.51 6.61 -2.34
CA PHE A 42 6.41 5.14 -2.40
C PHE A 42 7.51 4.45 -1.61
N PHE A 43 8.76 4.85 -1.84
CA PHE A 43 9.92 4.23 -1.19
C PHE A 43 9.91 4.34 0.34
N PRO A 44 9.68 5.53 0.95
CA PRO A 44 9.61 5.64 2.40
C PRO A 44 8.39 4.88 2.95
N LEU A 45 7.23 4.92 2.27
CA LEU A 45 6.04 4.19 2.70
C LEU A 45 6.28 2.68 2.69
N TRP A 46 6.90 2.15 1.63
CA TRP A 46 7.27 0.74 1.55
C TRP A 46 8.29 0.34 2.64
N THR A 47 9.25 1.22 2.93
CA THR A 47 10.22 1.00 4.00
C THR A 47 9.56 0.96 5.38
N VAL A 48 8.58 1.84 5.65
CA VAL A 48 7.77 1.81 6.88
C VAL A 48 6.98 0.51 6.98
N VAL A 49 6.40 0.03 5.87
CA VAL A 49 5.69 -1.26 5.84
C VAL A 49 6.63 -2.43 6.14
N ILE A 50 7.83 -2.43 5.56
CA ILE A 50 8.88 -3.42 5.88
C ILE A 50 9.25 -3.33 7.37
N ALA A 51 9.49 -2.14 7.91
CA ALA A 51 9.80 -1.94 9.33
C ALA A 51 8.68 -2.46 10.25
N ALA A 52 7.42 -2.23 9.88
CA ALA A 52 6.25 -2.72 10.62
C ALA A 52 6.21 -4.26 10.68
N THR A 53 6.70 -4.97 9.64
CA THR A 53 6.78 -6.45 9.70
C THR A 53 7.67 -6.97 10.82
N PHE A 54 8.69 -6.21 11.22
CA PHE A 54 9.60 -6.57 12.30
C PHE A 54 8.98 -6.37 13.69
N MET A 55 7.95 -5.53 13.84
CA MET A 55 7.19 -5.39 15.10
C MET A 55 6.38 -6.64 15.44
N PHE A 56 6.02 -7.47 14.45
CA PHE A 56 5.27 -8.69 14.70
C PHE A 56 6.17 -9.80 15.25
N ARG A 57 5.69 -10.53 16.27
CA ARG A 57 6.46 -11.60 16.94
C ARG A 57 6.73 -12.79 16.01
N THR A 58 5.76 -13.18 15.16
CA THR A 58 5.83 -14.34 14.24
C THR A 58 5.67 -13.95 12.77
N GLY A 59 6.38 -14.65 11.86
CA GLY A 59 6.32 -14.38 10.42
C GLY A 59 4.96 -14.64 9.79
N VAL A 60 4.23 -15.64 10.29
CA VAL A 60 2.86 -15.96 9.85
C VAL A 60 1.88 -14.84 10.20
N ARG A 61 2.00 -14.23 11.39
CA ARG A 61 1.19 -13.06 11.76
C ARG A 61 1.50 -11.86 10.88
N ALA A 62 2.78 -11.63 10.55
CA ALA A 62 3.16 -10.55 9.64
C ALA A 62 2.53 -10.76 8.25
N TRP A 63 2.58 -11.99 7.71
CA TRP A 63 1.91 -12.35 6.46
C TRP A 63 0.40 -12.14 6.52
N GLY A 64 -0.27 -12.63 7.57
CA GLY A 64 -1.71 -12.47 7.74
C GLY A 64 -2.13 -11.00 7.79
N TRP A 65 -1.45 -10.19 8.59
CA TRP A 65 -1.74 -8.76 8.69
C TRP A 65 -1.46 -8.00 7.39
N LEU A 66 -0.36 -8.32 6.69
CA LEU A 66 -0.05 -7.73 5.38
C LEU A 66 -1.05 -8.14 4.31
N ALA A 67 -1.52 -9.39 4.33
CA ALA A 67 -2.55 -9.87 3.41
C ALA A 67 -3.88 -9.15 3.66
N VAL A 68 -4.32 -9.05 4.93
CA VAL A 68 -5.52 -8.30 5.32
C VAL A 68 -5.42 -6.83 4.91
N ALA A 69 -4.27 -6.20 5.15
CA ALA A 69 -4.04 -4.82 4.77
C ALA A 69 -4.03 -4.62 3.24
N ASN A 70 -3.49 -5.58 2.48
CA ASN A 70 -3.56 -5.56 1.00
C ASN A 70 -4.99 -5.67 0.52
N VAL A 71 -5.74 -6.65 1.03
CA VAL A 71 -7.15 -6.82 0.70
C VAL A 71 -7.94 -5.55 1.04
N GLY A 72 -7.70 -4.94 2.20
CA GLY A 72 -8.31 -3.68 2.59
C GLY A 72 -7.96 -2.51 1.66
N ALA A 73 -6.69 -2.35 1.30
CA ALA A 73 -6.24 -1.29 0.40
C ALA A 73 -6.81 -1.45 -1.03
N PHE A 74 -6.78 -2.67 -1.58
CA PHE A 74 -7.37 -2.97 -2.89
C PHE A 74 -8.90 -2.87 -2.87
N ALA A 75 -9.55 -3.31 -1.79
CA ALA A 75 -10.99 -3.16 -1.64
C ALA A 75 -11.37 -1.68 -1.58
N ALA A 76 -10.62 -0.85 -0.85
CA ALA A 76 -10.83 0.59 -0.82
C ALA A 76 -10.61 1.24 -2.19
N LEU A 77 -9.60 0.80 -2.95
CA LEU A 77 -9.33 1.28 -4.31
C LEU A 77 -10.44 0.87 -5.28
N PHE A 78 -10.95 -0.35 -5.15
CA PHE A 78 -12.08 -0.85 -5.91
C PHE A 78 -13.36 -0.08 -5.56
N LEU A 79 -13.61 0.16 -4.27
CA LEU A 79 -14.75 0.94 -3.82
C LEU A 79 -14.66 2.37 -4.35
N ALA A 80 -13.49 3.02 -4.22
CA ALA A 80 -13.26 4.37 -4.72
C ALA A 80 -13.54 4.45 -6.23
N LYS A 81 -13.02 3.50 -7.02
CA LYS A 81 -13.30 3.40 -8.45
C LYS A 81 -14.78 3.19 -8.76
N HIS A 82 -15.47 2.38 -7.97
CA HIS A 82 -16.89 2.09 -8.17
C HIS A 82 -17.79 3.27 -7.74
N THR A 83 -17.41 4.01 -6.69
CA THR A 83 -18.21 5.12 -6.14
C THR A 83 -17.97 6.44 -6.86
N LEU A 84 -16.79 6.66 -7.44
CA LEU A 84 -16.42 7.89 -8.14
C LEU A 84 -16.00 7.60 -9.59
N PRO A 85 -16.88 7.09 -10.47
CA PRO A 85 -16.51 6.68 -11.83
C PRO A 85 -16.15 7.84 -12.80
N GLY A 86 -15.68 8.99 -12.32
CA GLY A 86 -15.38 10.14 -13.19
C GLY A 86 -14.79 11.37 -12.50
N LEU A 87 -13.65 11.23 -11.84
CA LEU A 87 -12.66 12.32 -11.86
C LEU A 87 -11.96 12.31 -13.22
#